data_AF-A0A354AY49-F1
#
_entry.id   AF-A0A354AY49-F1
#
_cell.length_a   1.000
_cell.length_b   1.000
_cell.length_c   1.000
_cell.angle_alpha   90.00
_cell.angle_beta   90.00
_cell.angle_gamma   90.00
#
_symmetry.space_group_name_H-M   'P 1'
#
loop_
_entity.id
_entity.type
_entity.pdbx_description
1 polymer ?
#
loop_
_entity_poly.entity_id
_entity_poly.type
_entity_poly.pdbx_seq_one_letter_code
_entity_poly.pdbx_strand_id
1 'polypeptide(L)' 'MDSLTSAASVVAAGLAVGLGAIGPGIGQGTAAGGAVEGIARQPEAEGKIRGTL' A
#
# COMPACT_ATOMS: atom_id res chain seq x y z
N MET A 1 14.13 29.71 -6.16
CA MET A 1 13.59 28.60 -6.97
C MET A 1 13.28 29.18 -8.33
N ASP A 2 13.98 28.77 -9.38
CA ASP A 2 13.61 29.20 -10.73
C ASP A 2 12.40 28.38 -11.24
N SER A 3 11.75 28.87 -12.29
CA SER A 3 10.52 28.27 -12.83
C SER A 3 10.71 26.81 -13.25
N LEU A 4 11.91 26.44 -13.72
CA LEU A 4 12.23 25.08 -14.14
C LEU A 4 12.30 24.13 -12.94
N THR A 5 12.95 24.55 -11.84
CA THR A 5 13.05 23.74 -10.62
C THR A 5 11.67 23.49 -10.01
N SER A 6 10.79 24.50 -10.00
CA SER A 6 9.41 24.34 -9.51
C SER A 6 8.62 23.33 -10.34
N ALA A 7 8.70 23.41 -11.67
CA ALA A 7 8.02 22.48 -12.57
C ALA A 7 8.56 21.04 -12.44
N ALA A 8 9.89 20.89 -12.37
CA ALA A 8 10.51 19.58 -12.18
C ALA A 8 10.13 18.95 -10.83
N SER A 9 10.02 19.77 -9.77
CA SER A 9 9.72 19.29 -8.42
C SER A 9 8.34 18.65 -8.31
N VAL A 10 7.30 19.25 -8.93
CA VAL A 10 5.94 18.69 -8.89
C VAL A 10 5.82 17.40 -9.70
N VAL A 11 6.52 17.31 -10.82
CA VAL A 11 6.58 16.07 -11.63
C VAL A 11 7.32 14.97 -10.87
N ALA A 12 8.47 15.30 -10.29
CA ALA A 12 9.26 14.35 -9.49
C ALA A 12 8.46 13.83 -8.29
N ALA A 13 7.72 14.69 -7.59
CA ALA A 13 6.85 14.29 -6.49
C ALA A 13 5.76 13.30 -6.94
N GLY A 14 5.08 13.59 -8.05
CA GLY A 14 4.06 12.70 -8.61
C GLY A 14 4.61 11.33 -8.99
N LEU A 15 5.77 11.29 -9.66
CA LEU A 15 6.44 10.05 -10.04
C LEU A 15 6.93 9.26 -8.82
N ALA A 16 7.54 9.94 -7.84
CA ALA A 16 8.03 9.30 -6.64
C ALA A 16 6.90 8.63 -5.85
N VAL A 17 5.78 9.32 -5.66
CA VAL A 17 4.61 8.76 -4.95
C VAL A 17 3.94 7.68 -5.78
N GLY A 18 3.66 7.93 -7.06
CA GLY A 18 2.95 6.99 -7.92
C GLY A 18 3.69 5.67 -8.12
N LEU A 19 4.99 5.74 -8.45
CA LEU A 19 5.81 4.55 -8.60
C LEU A 19 6.13 3.91 -7.24
N GLY A 20 6.35 4.72 -6.21
CA GLY A 20 6.61 4.25 -4.85
C GLY A 20 5.45 3.47 -4.25
N ALA A 21 4.21 3.75 -4.65
CA ALA A 21 3.01 3.05 -4.18
C ALA A 21 2.83 1.63 -4.75
N ILE A 22 3.53 1.26 -5.82
CA ILE A 22 3.34 -0.04 -6.49
C ILE A 22 3.74 -1.20 -5.56
N GLY A 23 4.92 -1.13 -4.94
CA GLY A 23 5.42 -2.16 -4.03
C GLY A 23 4.51 -2.37 -2.81
N PRO A 24 4.18 -1.31 -2.05
CA PRO A 24 3.21 -1.37 -0.96
C PRO A 24 1.85 -1.88 -1.41
N GLY A 25 1.33 -1.43 -2.56
CA GLY A 25 0.04 -1.88 -3.08
C GLY A 25 -0.01 -3.39 -3.32
N ILE A 26 1.04 -3.97 -3.90
CA ILE A 26 1.16 -5.42 -4.09
C ILE A 26 1.27 -6.13 -2.73
N GLY A 27 2.17 -5.67 -1.86
CA GLY A 27 2.40 -6.30 -0.55
C GLY A 27 1.16 -6.29 0.34
N GLN A 28 0.47 -5.14 0.42
CA GLN A 28 -0.78 -4.99 1.17
C GLN A 28 -1.89 -5.85 0.57
N GLY A 29 -2.01 -5.91 -0.77
CA GLY A 29 -2.98 -6.78 -1.44
C GLY A 29 -2.76 -8.25 -1.11
N THR A 30 -1.51 -8.72 -1.13
CA THR A 30 -1.16 -10.10 -0.74
C THR A 30 -1.45 -10.36 0.74
N ALA A 31 -1.08 -9.44 1.64
CA ALA A 31 -1.34 -9.58 3.07
C ALA A 31 -2.86 -9.63 3.36
N ALA A 32 -3.64 -8.75 2.74
CA ALA A 32 -5.10 -8.75 2.84
C ALA A 32 -5.72 -10.03 2.28
N GLY A 33 -5.22 -10.53 1.15
CA GLY A 33 -5.62 -11.82 0.59
C GLY A 33 -5.42 -12.98 1.57
N GLY A 34 -4.22 -13.06 2.18
CA GLY A 34 -3.92 -14.07 3.18
C GLY A 34 -4.77 -13.93 4.45
N ALA A 35 -5.07 -12.70 4.86
CA ALA A 35 -5.93 -12.43 6.02
C ALA A 35 -7.37 -12.92 5.78
N VAL A 36 -7.98 -12.60 4.63
CA VAL A 36 -9.35 -13.05 4.33
C VAL A 36 -9.43 -14.57 4.18
N GLU A 37 -8.41 -15.19 3.60
CA GLU A 37 -8.31 -16.65 3.50
C GLU A 37 -8.17 -17.31 4.89
N GLY A 38 -7.36 -16.72 5.78
CA GLY A 38 -7.21 -17.15 7.17
C GLY A 38 -8.51 -17.03 7.96
N ILE A 39 -9.24 -15.92 7.80
CA ILE A 39 -10.56 -15.72 8.42
C ILE A 39 -11.56 -16.75 7.90
N ALA A 40 -11.58 -17.01 6.59
CA ALA A 40 -12.48 -18.00 5.99
C ALA A 40 -12.21 -19.43 6.52
N ARG A 41 -10.93 -19.77 6.77
CA ARG A 41 -10.54 -21.06 7.37
C ARG A 41 -10.88 -21.14 8.86
N GLN A 42 -10.75 -20.04 9.60
CA GLN A 42 -10.99 -19.99 11.03
C GLN A 42 -11.69 -18.68 11.44
N PRO A 43 -13.04 -18.63 11.38
CA PRO A 43 -13.81 -17.42 11.67
C PRO A 43 -13.60 -16.88 13.09
N GLU A 44 -13.39 -17.75 14.07
CA GLU A 44 -13.17 -17.35 15.47
C GLU A 44 -11.87 -16.57 15.68
N ALA A 45 -10.93 -16.65 14.74
CA ALA A 45 -9.66 -15.93 14.78
C ALA A 45 -9.75 -14.52 14.14
N GLU A 46 -10.91 -14.12 13.61
CA GLU A 46 -11.08 -12.87 12.85
C GLU A 46 -10.50 -11.65 13.56
N GLY A 47 -10.83 -11.44 14.84
CA GLY A 47 -10.37 -10.28 15.60
C GLY A 47 -8.84 -10.23 15.74
N LYS A 48 -8.18 -11.39 15.83
CA LYS A 48 -6.71 -11.46 15.92
C LYS A 48 -6.07 -11.21 14.56
N ILE A 49 -6.62 -11.81 13.49
CA ILE A 49 -6.14 -11.65 12.12
C ILE A 49 -6.28 -10.19 11.69
N ARG A 50 -7.47 -9.59 11.86
CA ARG A 50 -7.71 -8.17 11.55
C ARG A 50 -6.90 -7.21 12.42
N GLY A 51 -6.60 -7.56 13.67
CA GLY A 51 -5.78 -6.72 14.54
C GLY A 51 -4.29 -6.73 14.20
N THR A 52 -3.84 -7.73 13.42
CA THR A 52 -2.43 -7.86 12.99
C THR A 52 -2.20 -7.27 11.60
N LEU A 53 -3.25 -7.22 10.77
CA LEU A 53 -3.24 -6.60 9.44
C LEU A 53 -3.36 -5.07 9.54
#